data_AF-A0A1A7YDL8-F1
#
_entry.id   AF-A0A1A7YDL8-F1
#
_cell.length_a   1.000
_cell.length_b   1.000
_cell.length_c   1.000
_cell.angle_alpha   90.00
_cell.angle_beta   90.00
_cell.angle_gamma   90.00
#
_symmetry.space_group_name_H-M   'P 1'
#
loop_
_entity.id
_entity.type
_entity.pdbx_description
1 polymer ?
#
loop_
_entity_poly.entity_id
_entity_poly.type
_entity_poly.pdbx_seq_one_letter_code
_entity_poly.pdbx_strand_id
1 'polypeptide(L)'
;MAKDTGIPSDVWRFYLLYVRPEGQDSAFSWADMALKNNSELLNNLGNFINRAGMFVSKFFEGCVPVMDLQREEKKLLALVGWELQQYIQVMDKVKIRDALKHILNISRHGNQYIQVNEPWKKIKGGESDRQRAGTVTGVSVNIACLLSVMLLPYMPSVSQTIRDQLNAPQSCIGTMLQGTGTFVCALSAGHRIGTVSPLFQKLEADQIEALKKRFGGQQPEDEASNTKKPSQSSVSTQPAPPAPVEVKVVVGEDPEKAKQLTKAVAEQGEKVRALKAQKAEKDVIAAEVSKLLDLKRQLALAEGKNPEPAPQKGKKK
;
A
#
# COMPACT_ATOMS: atom_id res chain seq x y z
N MET A 1 22.25 -14.25 6.33
CA MET A 1 22.29 -12.77 6.43
C MET A 1 21.25 -12.16 5.49
N ALA A 2 20.80 -10.91 5.71
CA ALA A 2 19.77 -10.27 4.88
C ALA A 2 20.12 -10.23 3.37
N LYS A 3 21.41 -10.11 3.03
CA LYS A 3 21.93 -10.21 1.65
C LYS A 3 21.60 -11.54 0.96
N ASP A 4 21.40 -12.62 1.71
CA ASP A 4 21.17 -13.97 1.17
C ASP A 4 19.68 -14.26 0.89
N THR A 5 18.82 -13.24 0.96
CA THR A 5 17.36 -13.37 0.78
C THR A 5 16.92 -13.18 -0.67
N GLY A 6 17.80 -12.63 -1.52
CA GLY A 6 17.46 -12.22 -2.88
C GLY A 6 16.58 -10.96 -2.95
N ILE A 7 16.18 -10.38 -1.81
CA ILE A 7 15.42 -9.14 -1.75
C ILE A 7 16.38 -7.94 -1.84
N PRO A 8 16.18 -7.00 -2.78
CA PRO A 8 17.04 -5.83 -2.93
C PRO A 8 17.10 -4.97 -1.65
N SER A 9 18.25 -4.35 -1.39
CA SER A 9 18.49 -3.50 -0.20
C SER A 9 17.45 -2.39 -0.05
N ASP A 10 17.04 -1.78 -1.16
CA ASP A 10 16.08 -0.68 -1.13
C ASP A 10 14.68 -1.13 -0.71
N VAL A 11 14.28 -2.39 -0.98
CA VAL A 11 13.01 -2.95 -0.50
C VAL A 11 13.05 -3.11 1.03
N TRP A 12 14.19 -3.53 1.58
CA TRP A 12 14.41 -3.53 3.04
C TRP A 12 14.34 -2.13 3.63
N ARG A 13 15.06 -1.17 3.03
CA ARG A 13 15.05 0.24 3.48
C ARG A 13 13.63 0.81 3.48
N PHE A 14 12.90 0.62 2.37
CA PHE A 14 11.52 1.05 2.27
C PHE A 14 10.66 0.49 3.41
N TYR A 15 10.66 -0.84 3.59
CA TYR A 15 9.77 -1.46 4.57
C TYR A 15 10.13 -1.03 6.00
N LEU A 16 11.40 -1.06 6.38
CA LEU A 16 11.84 -0.68 7.72
C LEU A 16 11.59 0.81 8.02
N LEU A 17 11.69 1.69 7.02
CA LEU A 17 11.33 3.10 7.16
C LEU A 17 9.81 3.32 7.19
N TYR A 18 9.05 2.49 6.48
CA TYR A 18 7.58 2.50 6.49
C TYR A 18 7.02 2.11 7.87
N VAL A 19 7.63 1.12 8.54
CA VAL A 19 7.27 0.70 9.90
C VAL A 19 8.22 1.26 10.97
N ARG A 20 8.90 2.38 10.69
CA ARG A 20 9.88 2.95 11.63
C ARG A 20 9.25 3.23 13.00
N PRO A 21 9.82 2.70 14.10
CA PRO A 21 9.33 3.00 15.45
C PRO A 21 9.71 4.43 15.84
N GLU A 22 8.75 5.35 15.80
CA GLU A 22 8.96 6.76 16.17
C GLU A 22 8.33 7.14 17.51
N GLY A 23 7.08 6.73 17.75
CA GLY A 23 6.37 7.02 19.00
C GLY A 23 6.10 5.80 19.89
N GLN A 24 6.19 4.61 19.32
CA GLN A 24 5.96 3.32 19.99
C GLN A 24 6.69 2.22 19.23
N ASP A 25 6.83 1.06 19.87
CA ASP A 25 7.46 -0.10 19.26
C ASP A 25 6.74 -0.55 17.98
N SER A 26 7.51 -1.14 17.07
CA SER A 26 7.01 -1.71 15.82
C SER A 26 7.61 -3.10 15.65
N ALA A 27 6.82 -4.02 15.10
CA ALA A 27 7.25 -5.39 14.86
C ALA A 27 7.45 -5.62 13.36
N PHE A 28 8.55 -6.27 13.00
CA PHE A 28 8.77 -6.74 11.64
C PHE A 28 7.82 -7.90 11.33
N SER A 29 7.18 -7.88 10.16
CA SER A 29 6.36 -8.99 9.67
C SER A 29 6.68 -9.28 8.20
N TRP A 30 7.05 -10.52 7.90
CA TRP A 30 7.29 -11.00 6.54
C TRP A 30 6.06 -10.84 5.64
N ALA A 31 4.87 -11.14 6.17
CA ALA A 31 3.62 -11.01 5.44
C ALA A 31 3.27 -9.53 5.14
N ASP A 32 3.49 -8.64 6.11
CA ASP A 32 3.25 -7.21 5.92
C ASP A 32 4.30 -6.59 4.98
N MET A 33 5.57 -7.00 5.05
CA MET A 33 6.59 -6.61 4.08
C MET A 33 6.19 -6.96 2.64
N ALA A 34 5.72 -8.19 2.41
CA ALA A 34 5.22 -8.64 1.11
C ALA A 34 4.02 -7.80 0.65
N LEU A 35 3.06 -7.58 1.56
CA LEU A 35 1.88 -6.76 1.30
C LEU A 35 2.26 -5.32 0.91
N LYS A 36 3.16 -4.66 1.65
CA LYS A 36 3.57 -3.28 1.39
C LYS A 36 4.44 -3.16 0.14
N ASN A 37 5.31 -4.12 -0.14
CA ASN A 37 6.01 -4.18 -1.42
C ASN A 37 5.01 -4.26 -2.59
N ASN A 38 4.07 -5.20 -2.52
CA ASN A 38 3.17 -5.45 -3.64
C ASN A 38 2.14 -4.32 -3.81
N SER A 39 1.64 -3.74 -2.72
CA SER A 39 0.64 -2.67 -2.78
C SER A 39 1.23 -1.27 -2.99
N GLU A 40 2.26 -0.88 -2.24
CA GLU A 40 2.80 0.49 -2.27
C GLU A 40 3.92 0.66 -3.30
N LEU A 41 4.85 -0.29 -3.39
CA LEU A 41 5.93 -0.20 -4.37
C LEU A 41 5.45 -0.63 -5.75
N LEU A 42 4.96 -1.86 -5.90
CA LEU A 42 4.60 -2.41 -7.21
C LEU A 42 3.34 -1.74 -7.79
N ASN A 43 2.21 -1.79 -7.08
CA ASN A 43 0.92 -1.36 -7.62
C ASN A 43 0.68 0.15 -7.58
N ASN A 44 1.45 0.90 -6.78
CA ASN A 44 1.31 2.36 -6.65
C ASN A 44 2.51 3.09 -7.26
N LEU A 45 3.65 3.17 -6.55
CA LEU A 45 4.80 3.97 -6.95
C LEU A 45 5.39 3.52 -8.29
N GLY A 46 5.70 2.24 -8.41
CA GLY A 46 6.26 1.61 -9.60
C GLY A 46 5.30 1.65 -10.77
N ASN A 47 4.02 1.29 -10.55
CA ASN A 47 3.01 1.37 -11.60
C ASN A 47 2.91 2.78 -12.21
N PHE A 48 2.92 3.82 -11.38
CA PHE A 48 2.89 5.20 -11.88
C PHE A 48 4.12 5.53 -12.72
N ILE A 49 5.33 5.34 -12.17
CA ILE A 49 6.58 5.71 -12.84
C ILE A 49 6.79 4.90 -14.12
N ASN A 50 6.54 3.58 -14.06
CA ASN A 50 6.64 2.69 -15.22
C ASN A 50 5.70 3.15 -16.34
N ARG A 51 4.44 3.51 -16.03
CA ARG A 51 3.49 3.99 -17.03
C ARG A 51 3.90 5.33 -17.62
N ALA A 52 4.35 6.27 -16.78
CA ALA A 52 4.80 7.59 -17.23
C ALA A 52 5.95 7.47 -18.24
N GLY A 53 7.00 6.72 -17.91
CA GLY A 53 8.12 6.48 -18.81
C GLY A 53 7.72 5.66 -20.06
N MET A 54 6.92 4.61 -19.89
CA MET A 54 6.45 3.77 -20.99
C MET A 54 5.65 4.56 -22.03
N PHE A 55 4.80 5.50 -21.61
CA PHE A 55 4.04 6.33 -22.55
C PHE A 55 4.93 7.24 -23.38
N VAL A 56 5.96 7.86 -22.77
CA VAL A 56 6.95 8.66 -23.51
C VAL A 56 7.67 7.80 -24.55
N SER A 57 8.21 6.65 -24.12
CA SER A 57 8.96 5.75 -25.00
C SER A 57 8.09 5.19 -26.13
N LYS A 58 6.87 4.74 -25.81
CA LYS A 58 6.00 4.03 -26.75
C LYS A 58 5.26 4.95 -27.72
N PHE A 59 4.83 6.12 -27.28
CA PHE A 59 3.92 6.97 -28.06
C PHE A 59 4.57 8.24 -28.60
N PHE A 60 5.73 8.62 -28.06
CA PHE A 60 6.42 9.87 -28.40
C PHE A 60 7.90 9.64 -28.71
N GLU A 61 8.27 8.42 -29.15
CA GLU A 61 9.62 8.06 -29.62
C GLU A 61 10.73 8.36 -28.60
N GLY A 62 10.40 8.27 -27.31
CA GLY A 62 11.33 8.57 -26.21
C GLY A 62 11.55 10.05 -25.96
N CYS A 63 10.82 10.94 -26.63
CA CYS A 63 10.89 12.39 -26.42
C CYS A 63 9.71 12.88 -25.59
N VAL A 64 9.97 13.72 -24.59
CA VAL A 64 8.92 14.33 -23.78
C VAL A 64 8.06 15.25 -24.68
N PRO A 65 6.73 15.06 -24.74
CA PRO A 65 5.86 15.87 -25.59
C PRO A 65 5.69 17.29 -25.05
N VAL A 66 5.18 18.18 -25.91
CA VAL A 66 4.72 19.51 -25.50
C VAL A 66 3.56 19.37 -24.50
N MET A 67 3.60 20.18 -23.45
CA MET A 67 2.58 20.20 -22.40
C MET A 67 1.76 21.49 -22.49
N ASP A 68 0.51 21.39 -22.93
CA ASP A 68 -0.47 22.46 -22.88
C ASP A 68 -1.33 22.30 -21.61
N LEU A 69 -0.95 23.02 -20.55
CA LEU A 69 -1.51 22.83 -19.20
C LEU A 69 -2.91 23.45 -19.08
N GLN A 70 -3.90 22.58 -18.82
CA GLN A 70 -5.27 23.01 -18.58
C GLN A 70 -5.55 23.17 -17.08
N ARG A 71 -6.80 23.51 -16.74
CA ARG A 71 -7.23 23.72 -15.35
C ARG A 71 -7.00 22.47 -14.48
N GLU A 72 -7.15 21.28 -15.04
CA GLU A 72 -6.92 20.03 -14.31
C GLU A 72 -5.44 19.80 -13.99
N GLU A 73 -4.51 20.07 -14.91
CA GLU A 73 -3.07 20.01 -14.64
C GLU A 73 -2.68 21.00 -13.55
N LYS A 74 -3.19 22.23 -13.62
CA LYS A 74 -2.89 23.25 -12.61
C LYS A 74 -3.35 22.82 -11.22
N LYS A 75 -4.50 22.16 -11.11
CA LYS A 75 -4.98 21.56 -9.85
C LYS A 75 -4.09 20.41 -9.39
N LEU A 76 -3.72 19.49 -10.28
CA LEU A 76 -2.83 18.38 -9.96
C LEU A 76 -1.47 18.88 -9.47
N LEU A 77 -0.85 19.82 -10.19
CA LEU A 77 0.45 20.38 -9.84
C LEU A 77 0.41 21.16 -8.52
N ALA A 78 -0.71 21.83 -8.21
CA ALA A 78 -0.92 22.45 -6.90
C ALA A 78 -0.99 21.39 -5.78
N LEU A 79 -1.68 20.26 -6.00
CA LEU A 79 -1.72 19.15 -5.03
C LEU A 79 -0.34 18.52 -4.84
N VAL A 80 0.39 18.26 -5.93
CA VAL A 80 1.76 17.73 -5.88
C VAL A 80 2.70 18.71 -5.16
N GLY A 81 2.58 20.01 -5.43
CA GLY A 81 3.34 21.05 -4.75
C GLY A 81 3.03 21.12 -3.25
N TRP A 82 1.77 20.94 -2.86
CA TRP A 82 1.39 20.84 -1.45
C TRP A 82 1.97 19.60 -0.77
N GLU A 83 1.88 18.42 -1.38
CA GLU A 83 2.50 17.19 -0.85
C GLU A 83 4.02 17.32 -0.72
N LEU A 84 4.69 17.97 -1.68
CA LEU A 84 6.12 18.27 -1.61
C LEU A 84 6.46 19.21 -0.44
N GLN A 85 5.67 20.27 -0.25
CA GLN A 85 5.81 21.17 0.90
C GLN A 85 5.68 20.41 2.22
N GLN A 86 4.66 19.57 2.34
CA GLN A 86 4.46 18.77 3.55
C GLN A 86 5.62 17.80 3.78
N TYR A 87 6.08 17.10 2.73
CA TYR A 87 7.26 16.24 2.78
C TYR A 87 8.48 16.97 3.36
N ILE A 88 8.82 18.16 2.85
CA ILE A 88 9.95 18.95 3.35
C ILE A 88 9.74 19.31 4.83
N GLN A 89 8.56 19.84 5.18
CA GLN A 89 8.26 20.25 6.56
C GLN A 89 8.36 19.11 7.58
N VAL A 90 7.95 17.89 7.20
CA VAL A 90 8.04 16.74 8.09
C VAL A 90 9.45 16.13 8.11
N MET A 91 10.19 16.19 7.01
CA MET A 91 11.61 15.80 6.95
C MET A 91 12.51 16.71 7.80
N ASP A 92 12.27 18.02 7.80
CA ASP A 92 12.99 18.98 8.65
C ASP A 92 12.78 18.70 10.15
N LYS A 93 11.66 18.07 10.49
CA LYS A 93 11.32 17.62 11.85
C LYS A 93 11.68 16.15 12.10
N VAL A 94 12.41 15.52 11.19
CA VAL A 94 12.88 14.11 11.26
C VAL A 94 11.72 13.11 11.44
N LYS A 95 10.53 13.44 10.93
CA LYS A 95 9.37 12.53 10.89
C LYS A 95 9.41 11.68 9.63
N ILE A 96 10.42 10.81 9.57
CA ILE A 96 10.80 10.04 8.37
C ILE A 96 9.67 9.13 7.90
N ARG A 97 8.93 8.51 8.83
CA ARG A 97 7.79 7.65 8.49
C ARG A 97 6.64 8.42 7.85
N ASP A 98 6.34 9.61 8.36
CA ASP A 98 5.26 10.45 7.82
C ASP A 98 5.65 11.05 6.47
N ALA A 99 6.91 11.44 6.30
CA ALA A 99 7.45 11.93 5.03
C ALA A 99 7.27 10.93 3.88
N LEU A 100 7.50 9.63 4.12
CA LEU A 100 7.30 8.59 3.10
C LEU A 100 5.85 8.53 2.59
N LYS A 101 4.86 8.88 3.42
CA LYS A 101 3.44 8.89 3.01
C LYS A 101 3.18 9.93 1.93
N HIS A 102 3.83 11.09 2.00
CA HIS A 102 3.69 12.15 1.00
C HIS A 102 4.24 11.72 -0.38
N ILE A 103 5.35 10.97 -0.42
CA ILE A 103 5.87 10.37 -1.66
C ILE A 103 4.82 9.42 -2.27
N LEU A 104 4.25 8.53 -1.44
CA LEU A 104 3.23 7.56 -1.89
C LEU A 104 1.91 8.24 -2.30
N ASN A 105 1.55 9.38 -1.69
CA ASN A 105 0.37 10.16 -2.08
C ASN A 105 0.55 10.79 -3.46
N ILE A 106 1.72 11.39 -3.73
CA ILE A 106 2.03 11.96 -5.04
C ILE A 106 1.89 10.89 -6.14
N SER A 107 2.39 9.67 -5.92
CA SER A 107 2.22 8.59 -6.89
C SER A 107 0.76 8.14 -7.03
N ARG A 108 -0.05 8.16 -5.95
CA ARG A 108 -1.50 7.88 -6.04
C ARG A 108 -2.23 8.94 -6.86
N HIS A 109 -1.94 10.22 -6.66
CA HIS A 109 -2.49 11.30 -7.46
C HIS A 109 -2.10 11.16 -8.94
N GLY A 110 -0.84 10.81 -9.21
CA GLY A 110 -0.35 10.53 -10.56
C GLY A 110 -1.07 9.33 -11.21
N ASN A 111 -1.24 8.23 -10.49
CA ASN A 111 -1.99 7.07 -10.97
C ASN A 111 -3.44 7.43 -11.32
N GLN A 112 -4.14 8.16 -10.43
CA GLN A 112 -5.50 8.60 -10.65
C GLN A 112 -5.59 9.53 -11.88
N TYR A 113 -4.65 10.47 -12.00
CA TYR A 113 -4.59 11.40 -13.12
C TYR A 113 -4.44 10.67 -14.46
N ILE A 114 -3.48 9.75 -14.56
CA ILE A 114 -3.31 8.88 -15.73
C ILE A 114 -4.59 8.09 -16.00
N GLN A 115 -5.21 7.53 -14.97
CA GLN A 115 -6.36 6.65 -15.11
C GLN A 115 -7.60 7.38 -15.64
N VAL A 116 -7.88 8.59 -15.15
CA VAL A 116 -9.03 9.40 -15.58
C VAL A 116 -8.85 9.94 -17.00
N ASN A 117 -7.61 10.27 -17.39
CA ASN A 117 -7.33 10.88 -18.69
C ASN A 117 -7.13 9.86 -19.83
N GLU A 118 -6.83 8.59 -19.50
CA GLU A 118 -6.69 7.50 -20.46
C GLU A 118 -5.79 7.83 -21.69
N PRO A 119 -4.55 8.33 -21.51
CA PRO A 119 -3.70 8.77 -22.63
C PRO A 119 -3.42 7.66 -23.66
N TRP A 120 -3.40 6.38 -23.25
CA TRP A 120 -3.24 5.23 -24.15
C TRP A 120 -4.43 4.98 -25.10
N LYS A 121 -5.60 5.55 -24.78
CA LYS A 121 -6.75 5.58 -25.68
C LYS A 121 -6.72 6.85 -26.52
N LYS A 122 -6.54 8.02 -25.87
CA LYS A 122 -6.54 9.33 -26.52
C LYS A 122 -5.49 9.48 -27.62
N ILE A 123 -4.32 8.85 -27.46
CA ILE A 123 -3.28 8.86 -28.49
C ILE A 123 -3.74 8.28 -29.83
N LYS A 124 -4.80 7.47 -29.85
CA LYS A 124 -5.39 6.87 -31.06
C LYS A 124 -6.51 7.74 -31.67
N GLY A 125 -6.81 8.88 -31.06
CA GLY A 125 -7.84 9.82 -31.51
C GLY A 125 -7.31 10.87 -32.51
N GLY A 126 -8.09 11.93 -32.70
CA GLY A 126 -7.71 13.07 -33.53
C GLY A 126 -6.67 13.98 -32.86
N GLU A 127 -6.32 15.08 -33.53
CA GLU A 127 -5.23 15.98 -33.09
C GLU A 127 -5.39 16.49 -31.65
N SER A 128 -6.60 16.93 -31.29
CA SER A 128 -6.89 17.41 -29.92
C SER A 128 -6.70 16.32 -28.86
N ASP A 129 -7.11 15.08 -29.14
CA ASP A 129 -6.91 13.96 -28.21
C ASP A 129 -5.43 13.57 -28.11
N ARG A 130 -4.68 13.63 -29.21
CA ARG A 130 -3.23 13.38 -29.22
C ARG A 130 -2.49 14.45 -28.43
N GLN A 131 -2.83 15.72 -28.60
CA GLN A 131 -2.28 16.82 -27.79
C GLN A 131 -2.58 16.60 -26.31
N ARG A 132 -3.82 16.21 -25.96
CA ARG A 132 -4.18 15.90 -24.57
C ARG A 132 -3.38 14.72 -24.01
N ALA A 133 -3.21 13.64 -24.77
CA ALA A 133 -2.36 12.51 -24.38
C ALA A 133 -0.89 12.94 -24.18
N GLY A 134 -0.42 13.88 -25.00
CA GLY A 134 0.88 14.54 -24.87
C GLY A 134 1.03 15.25 -23.53
N THR A 135 0.14 16.20 -23.22
CA THR A 135 0.16 16.93 -21.94
C THR A 135 0.16 15.98 -20.74
N VAL A 136 -0.74 14.98 -20.74
CA VAL A 136 -0.84 14.01 -19.63
C VAL A 136 0.45 13.22 -19.45
N THR A 137 1.06 12.80 -20.55
CA THR A 137 2.32 12.04 -20.55
C THR A 137 3.47 12.90 -20.06
N GLY A 138 3.62 14.13 -20.57
CA GLY A 138 4.67 15.07 -20.18
C GLY A 138 4.59 15.47 -18.70
N VAL A 139 3.38 15.73 -18.20
CA VAL A 139 3.17 16.05 -16.78
C VAL A 139 3.49 14.84 -15.91
N SER A 140 3.02 13.65 -16.29
CA SER A 140 3.26 12.42 -15.52
C SER A 140 4.75 12.09 -15.41
N VAL A 141 5.52 12.23 -16.49
CA VAL A 141 6.97 11.93 -16.46
C VAL A 141 7.76 12.96 -15.64
N ASN A 142 7.31 14.22 -15.60
CA ASN A 142 7.91 15.22 -14.71
C ASN A 142 7.59 14.94 -13.22
N ILE A 143 6.38 14.47 -12.90
CA ILE A 143 6.07 14.02 -11.53
C ILE A 143 6.90 12.79 -11.17
N ALA A 144 7.11 11.85 -12.10
CA ALA A 144 8.01 10.72 -11.89
C ALA A 144 9.46 11.15 -11.63
N CYS A 145 9.94 12.19 -12.34
CA CYS A 145 11.24 12.80 -12.08
C CYS A 145 11.32 13.39 -10.66
N LEU A 146 10.30 14.11 -10.19
CA LEU A 146 10.23 14.60 -8.81
C LEU A 146 10.27 13.46 -7.79
N LEU A 147 9.47 12.42 -7.98
CA LEU A 147 9.45 11.24 -7.11
C LEU A 147 10.84 10.59 -7.01
N SER A 148 11.61 10.54 -8.10
CA SER A 148 12.97 10.01 -8.07
C SER A 148 13.87 10.78 -7.08
N VAL A 149 13.71 12.10 -6.99
CA VAL A 149 14.49 12.96 -6.11
C VAL A 149 14.04 12.80 -4.66
N MET A 150 12.73 12.83 -4.40
CA MET A 150 12.17 12.65 -3.05
C MET A 150 12.48 11.27 -2.47
N LEU A 151 12.59 10.25 -3.32
CA LEU A 151 12.86 8.87 -2.90
C LEU A 151 14.33 8.63 -2.53
N LEU A 152 15.26 9.52 -2.91
CA LEU A 152 16.70 9.35 -2.68
C LEU A 152 17.10 8.97 -1.24
N PRO A 153 16.60 9.64 -0.17
CA PRO A 153 16.94 9.25 1.20
C PRO A 153 16.36 7.87 1.62
N TYR A 154 15.34 7.37 0.92
CA TYR A 154 14.66 6.11 1.24
C TYR A 154 15.22 4.93 0.45
N MET A 155 15.27 5.05 -0.88
CA MET A 155 15.64 3.99 -1.82
C MET A 155 16.64 4.56 -2.85
N PRO A 156 17.93 4.73 -2.47
CA PRO A 156 18.91 5.44 -3.29
C PRO A 156 19.19 4.75 -4.63
N SER A 157 19.17 3.42 -4.68
CA SER A 157 19.44 2.65 -5.90
C SER A 157 18.28 2.77 -6.89
N VAL A 158 17.05 2.68 -6.39
CA VAL A 158 15.82 2.87 -7.19
C VAL A 158 15.71 4.32 -7.66
N SER A 159 15.99 5.27 -6.76
CA SER A 159 16.06 6.70 -7.06
C SER A 159 17.03 6.99 -8.22
N GLN A 160 18.23 6.40 -8.21
CA GLN A 160 19.18 6.51 -9.31
C GLN A 160 18.66 5.84 -10.58
N THR A 161 18.13 4.61 -10.48
CA THR A 161 17.56 3.87 -11.61
C THR A 161 16.49 4.69 -12.33
N ILE A 162 15.57 5.33 -11.61
CA ILE A 162 14.54 6.18 -12.20
C ILE A 162 15.18 7.36 -12.95
N ARG A 163 16.15 8.06 -12.34
CA ARG A 163 16.84 9.17 -13.00
C ARG A 163 17.56 8.72 -14.27
N ASP A 164 18.21 7.56 -14.26
CA ASP A 164 18.90 7.00 -15.42
C ASP A 164 17.90 6.65 -16.54
N GLN A 165 16.80 5.98 -16.21
CA GLN A 165 15.74 5.66 -17.17
C GLN A 165 15.09 6.92 -17.77
N LEU A 166 14.96 7.99 -16.99
CA LEU A 166 14.42 9.28 -17.46
C LEU A 166 15.49 10.19 -18.09
N ASN A 167 16.76 9.78 -18.04
CA ASN A 167 17.90 10.63 -18.40
C ASN A 167 17.81 12.02 -17.73
N ALA A 168 17.48 12.04 -16.43
CA ALA A 168 17.19 13.27 -15.70
C ALA A 168 18.48 14.11 -15.52
N PRO A 169 18.42 15.45 -15.66
CA PRO A 169 19.56 16.32 -15.41
C PRO A 169 20.08 16.17 -13.98
N GLN A 170 21.40 16.10 -13.78
CA GLN A 170 22.01 15.95 -12.44
C GLN A 170 21.64 17.09 -11.48
N SER A 171 21.35 18.28 -12.01
CA SER A 171 20.90 19.44 -11.23
C SER A 171 19.52 19.26 -10.59
N CYS A 172 18.71 18.29 -11.04
CA CYS A 172 17.32 18.15 -10.59
C CYS A 172 17.20 17.92 -9.08
N ILE A 173 18.17 17.25 -8.46
CA ILE A 173 18.18 17.00 -7.01
C ILE A 173 18.24 18.32 -6.24
N GLY A 174 19.20 19.18 -6.59
CA GLY A 174 19.37 20.48 -5.96
C GLY A 174 18.19 21.39 -6.23
N THR A 175 17.70 21.44 -7.47
CA THR A 175 16.65 22.38 -7.87
C THR A 175 15.27 22.04 -7.30
N MET A 176 14.90 20.76 -7.19
CA MET A 176 13.54 20.35 -6.79
C MET A 176 13.29 20.36 -5.28
N LEU A 177 14.33 20.28 -4.45
CA LEU A 177 14.22 20.24 -3.00
C LEU A 177 14.63 21.56 -2.31
N GLN A 178 14.89 22.62 -3.07
CA GLN A 178 15.25 23.92 -2.52
C GLN A 178 14.05 24.68 -1.91
N GLY A 179 14.30 25.36 -0.80
CA GLY A 179 13.35 26.27 -0.14
C GLY A 179 12.08 25.56 0.34
N THR A 180 10.92 26.18 0.09
CA THR A 180 9.62 25.60 0.46
C THR A 180 9.16 24.49 -0.49
N GLY A 181 9.96 24.07 -1.48
CA GLY A 181 9.56 23.04 -2.44
C GLY A 181 8.54 23.57 -3.44
N THR A 182 9.04 23.93 -4.63
CA THR A 182 8.19 24.25 -5.78
C THR A 182 8.32 23.12 -6.79
N PHE A 183 7.21 22.67 -7.37
CA PHE A 183 7.27 21.73 -8.49
C PHE A 183 8.00 22.37 -9.67
N VAL A 184 9.07 21.72 -10.14
CA VAL A 184 9.86 22.17 -11.29
C VAL A 184 9.73 21.18 -12.42
N CYS A 185 9.43 21.69 -13.62
CA CYS A 185 9.50 20.90 -14.85
C CYS A 185 10.98 20.76 -15.26
N ALA A 186 11.61 19.65 -14.88
CA ALA A 186 13.00 19.37 -15.23
C ALA A 186 13.15 18.67 -16.59
N LEU A 187 12.10 18.03 -17.08
CA LEU A 187 12.08 17.36 -18.37
C LEU A 187 11.21 18.19 -19.32
N SER A 188 11.83 19.12 -20.03
CA SER A 188 11.16 20.00 -21.00
C SER A 188 10.73 19.23 -22.26
N ALA A 189 9.83 19.82 -23.04
CA ALA A 189 9.44 19.26 -24.33
C ALA A 189 10.67 19.05 -25.23
N GLY A 190 10.75 17.89 -25.89
CA GLY A 190 11.90 17.48 -26.69
C GLY A 190 13.01 16.78 -25.90
N HIS A 191 12.98 16.78 -24.56
CA HIS A 191 13.92 16.00 -23.75
C HIS A 191 13.82 14.51 -24.08
N ARG A 192 14.95 13.86 -24.33
CA ARG A 192 14.99 12.42 -24.66
C ARG A 192 15.28 11.60 -23.41
N ILE A 193 14.34 10.74 -23.04
CA ILE A 193 14.49 9.78 -21.94
C ILE A 193 15.36 8.58 -22.37
N GLY A 194 15.86 7.85 -21.38
CA GLY A 194 16.57 6.58 -21.58
C GLY A 194 15.63 5.40 -21.80
N THR A 195 16.16 4.19 -21.59
CA THR A 195 15.38 2.95 -21.70
C THR A 195 14.64 2.68 -20.40
N VAL A 196 13.32 2.55 -20.49
CA VAL A 196 12.48 2.28 -19.32
C VAL A 196 12.40 0.78 -19.03
N SER A 197 12.39 0.42 -17.74
CA SER A 197 12.23 -0.96 -17.29
C SER A 197 11.49 -1.02 -15.95
N PRO A 198 10.77 -2.12 -15.65
CA PRO A 198 10.02 -2.24 -14.40
C PRO A 198 10.91 -2.07 -13.17
N LEU A 199 10.52 -1.16 -12.26
CA LEU A 199 11.31 -0.83 -11.07
C LEU A 199 11.25 -1.86 -9.94
N PHE A 200 10.13 -2.56 -9.78
CA PHE A 200 9.89 -3.46 -8.65
C PHE A 200 9.41 -4.82 -9.13
N GLN A 201 9.78 -5.85 -8.37
CA GLN A 201 9.28 -7.19 -8.55
C GLN A 201 8.30 -7.54 -7.42
N LYS A 202 7.35 -8.41 -7.74
CA LYS A 202 6.42 -8.93 -6.74
C LYS A 202 7.16 -9.85 -5.78
N LEU A 203 6.86 -9.72 -4.49
CA LEU A 203 7.26 -10.70 -3.48
C LEU A 203 6.19 -11.79 -3.44
N GLU A 204 6.59 -13.00 -3.82
CA GLU A 204 5.69 -14.16 -3.93
C GLU A 204 5.48 -14.84 -2.57
N ALA A 205 4.29 -15.41 -2.37
CA ALA A 205 3.91 -16.03 -1.11
C ALA A 205 4.89 -17.15 -0.71
N ASP A 206 5.27 -18.02 -1.65
CA ASP A 206 6.18 -19.14 -1.40
C ASP A 206 7.58 -18.67 -0.99
N GLN A 207 8.10 -17.62 -1.64
CA GLN A 207 9.38 -17.00 -1.28
C GLN A 207 9.32 -16.47 0.15
N ILE A 208 8.23 -15.81 0.52
CA ILE A 208 8.05 -15.18 1.83
C ILE A 208 7.88 -16.23 2.94
N GLU A 209 7.13 -17.31 2.69
CA GLU A 209 7.00 -18.43 3.63
C GLU A 209 8.33 -19.15 3.82
N ALA A 210 9.12 -19.36 2.76
CA ALA A 210 10.46 -19.94 2.88
C ALA A 210 11.39 -19.08 3.74
N LEU A 211 11.37 -17.75 3.56
CA LEU A 211 12.16 -16.82 4.37
C LEU A 211 11.66 -16.78 5.82
N LYS A 212 10.35 -16.75 6.04
CA LYS A 212 9.75 -16.81 7.38
C LYS A 212 10.17 -18.06 8.13
N LYS A 213 10.14 -19.25 7.50
CA LYS A 213 10.64 -20.49 8.10
C LYS A 213 12.13 -20.42 8.43
N ARG A 214 12.94 -19.89 7.49
CA ARG A 214 14.40 -19.75 7.67
C ARG A 214 14.78 -18.85 8.85
N PHE A 215 14.01 -17.80 9.11
CA PHE A 215 14.33 -16.79 10.13
C PHE A 215 13.40 -16.81 11.35
N GLY A 216 12.43 -17.74 11.41
CA GLY A 216 11.47 -17.87 12.51
C GLY A 216 12.02 -18.52 13.79
N GLY A 217 13.27 -19.02 13.74
CA GLY A 217 13.87 -19.83 14.80
C GLY A 217 13.47 -21.30 14.71
N GLN A 218 14.31 -22.19 15.27
CA GLN A 218 13.89 -23.56 15.52
C GLN A 218 13.03 -23.54 16.79
N GLN A 219 11.72 -23.79 16.65
CA GLN A 219 10.98 -24.30 17.80
C GLN A 219 11.52 -25.73 18.04
N PRO A 220 11.92 -26.09 19.28
CA PRO A 220 12.17 -27.49 19.56
C PRO A 220 10.88 -28.23 19.22
N GLU A 221 10.96 -29.14 18.24
CA GLU A 221 9.91 -30.12 18.05
C GLU A 221 9.80 -30.87 19.37
N ASP A 222 8.62 -30.83 20.01
CA ASP A 222 8.34 -31.54 21.25
C ASP A 222 8.61 -33.04 21.02
N GLU A 223 9.82 -33.48 21.37
CA GLU A 223 10.15 -34.88 21.55
C GLU A 223 9.30 -35.43 22.71
N ALA A 224 8.57 -36.49 22.40
CA ALA A 224 7.99 -37.46 23.31
C ALA A 224 6.74 -37.05 24.13
N SER A 225 5.57 -37.51 23.67
CA SER A 225 4.65 -38.21 24.58
C SER A 225 3.97 -39.41 23.88
N ASN A 226 4.79 -40.41 23.54
CA ASN A 226 4.29 -41.77 23.36
C ASN A 226 4.44 -42.52 24.69
N THR A 227 3.49 -42.37 25.61
CA THR A 227 3.32 -43.34 26.72
C THR A 227 1.85 -43.48 27.11
N LYS A 228 1.41 -44.73 27.04
CA LYS A 228 0.09 -45.27 27.35
C LYS A 228 -0.33 -45.01 28.82
N LYS A 229 -1.64 -44.81 28.99
CA LYS A 229 -2.41 -44.93 30.25
C LYS A 229 -2.21 -46.32 30.89
N PRO A 230 -2.35 -46.48 32.23
CA PRO A 230 -3.70 -46.71 32.77
C PRO A 230 -4.02 -46.04 34.12
N SER A 231 -5.32 -46.02 34.38
CA SER A 231 -6.11 -45.49 35.51
C SER A 231 -5.86 -46.13 36.88
N GLN A 232 -6.08 -45.38 37.96
CA GLN A 232 -6.99 -45.78 39.05
C GLN A 232 -7.34 -44.62 40.02
N SER A 233 -8.46 -44.82 40.71
CA SER A 233 -9.37 -43.93 41.41
C SER A 233 -9.11 -43.77 42.92
N SER A 234 -9.47 -42.61 43.50
CA SER A 234 -10.15 -42.53 44.81
C SER A 234 -10.66 -41.11 45.12
N VAL A 235 -11.86 -41.07 45.73
CA VAL A 235 -12.74 -39.93 46.05
C VAL A 235 -12.52 -39.47 47.50
N SER A 236 -12.56 -38.16 47.79
CA SER A 236 -13.29 -37.62 48.95
C SER A 236 -13.46 -36.08 48.90
N THR A 237 -14.56 -35.65 49.49
CA THR A 237 -15.36 -34.40 49.41
C THR A 237 -14.96 -33.28 50.40
N GLN A 238 -15.13 -31.99 50.02
CA GLN A 238 -16.03 -30.96 50.63
C GLN A 238 -15.76 -29.50 50.12
N PRO A 239 -16.68 -28.50 50.29
CA PRO A 239 -17.22 -27.67 49.19
C PRO A 239 -16.84 -26.16 49.13
N ALA A 240 -17.17 -25.57 47.96
CA ALA A 240 -17.00 -24.22 47.38
C ALA A 240 -17.68 -23.04 48.15
N PRO A 241 -17.73 -21.74 47.70
CA PRO A 241 -17.46 -21.14 46.36
C PRO A 241 -16.93 -19.66 46.36
N PRO A 242 -16.99 -18.82 45.28
CA PRO A 242 -16.76 -19.02 43.84
C PRO A 242 -15.81 -17.96 43.17
N ALA A 243 -15.37 -18.32 41.95
CA ALA A 243 -15.10 -17.47 40.76
C ALA A 243 -13.73 -16.77 40.58
N PRO A 244 -13.30 -16.50 39.32
CA PRO A 244 -13.80 -16.99 38.02
C PRO A 244 -12.76 -17.77 37.19
N VAL A 245 -13.32 -18.75 36.49
CA VAL A 245 -12.79 -19.62 35.45
C VAL A 245 -11.89 -18.88 34.44
N GLU A 246 -10.63 -19.32 34.36
CA GLU A 246 -9.79 -19.17 33.18
C GLU A 246 -10.47 -19.87 32.00
N VAL A 247 -10.95 -19.09 31.04
CA VAL A 247 -11.37 -19.62 29.74
C VAL A 247 -10.10 -19.93 28.95
N LYS A 248 -9.73 -21.22 28.92
CA LYS A 248 -8.95 -21.81 27.84
C LYS A 248 -9.55 -21.38 26.50
N VAL A 249 -8.91 -20.45 25.80
CA VAL A 249 -9.20 -20.23 24.39
C VAL A 249 -8.35 -21.23 23.61
N VAL A 250 -9.03 -22.27 23.15
CA VAL A 250 -8.54 -23.25 22.19
C VAL A 250 -8.08 -22.51 20.94
N VAL A 251 -6.78 -22.60 20.66
CA VAL A 251 -6.20 -22.37 19.33
C VAL A 251 -6.75 -23.46 18.42
N GLY A 252 -7.37 -23.04 17.32
CA GLY A 252 -7.94 -23.94 16.31
C GLY A 252 -8.48 -23.13 15.15
N GLU A 253 -7.58 -22.81 14.21
CA GLU A 253 -7.91 -22.38 12.86
C GLU A 253 -8.86 -23.41 12.25
N ASP A 254 -10.11 -23.01 12.04
CA ASP A 254 -11.06 -23.80 11.27
C ASP A 254 -11.21 -23.12 9.89
N PRO A 255 -10.36 -23.48 8.90
CA PRO A 255 -10.35 -22.83 7.58
C PRO A 255 -11.68 -22.99 6.83
N GLU A 256 -12.47 -24.01 7.17
CA GLU A 256 -13.86 -24.18 6.72
C GLU A 256 -14.76 -23.06 7.24
N LYS A 257 -14.64 -22.71 8.53
CA LYS A 257 -15.43 -21.67 9.18
C LYS A 257 -15.08 -20.27 8.64
N ALA A 258 -13.81 -19.98 8.39
CA ALA A 258 -13.37 -18.72 7.76
C ALA A 258 -13.90 -18.57 6.32
N LYS A 259 -13.90 -19.67 5.53
CA LYS A 259 -14.52 -19.70 4.19
C LYS A 259 -16.03 -19.46 4.26
N GLN A 260 -16.74 -20.11 5.17
CA GLN A 260 -18.18 -19.94 5.35
C GLN A 260 -18.54 -18.50 5.76
N LEU A 261 -17.77 -17.91 6.69
CA LEU A 261 -17.94 -16.52 7.11
C LEU A 261 -17.65 -15.52 5.99
N THR A 262 -16.66 -15.78 5.13
CA THR A 262 -16.36 -14.91 3.98
C THR A 262 -17.51 -14.91 2.98
N LYS A 263 -18.09 -16.09 2.70
CA LYS A 263 -19.27 -16.23 1.83
C LYS A 263 -20.48 -15.49 2.43
N ALA A 264 -20.74 -15.65 3.72
CA ALA A 264 -21.84 -14.97 4.41
C ALA A 264 -21.68 -13.43 4.43
N VAL A 265 -20.45 -12.91 4.60
CA VAL A 265 -20.16 -11.47 4.52
C VAL A 265 -20.42 -10.93 3.10
N ALA A 266 -20.07 -11.69 2.06
CA ALA A 266 -20.30 -11.30 0.68
C ALA A 266 -21.81 -11.24 0.36
N GLU A 267 -22.56 -12.29 0.68
CA GLU A 267 -24.01 -12.37 0.46
C GLU A 267 -24.76 -11.25 1.22
N GLN A 268 -24.43 -11.03 2.48
CA GLN A 268 -25.05 -9.97 3.29
C GLN A 268 -24.68 -8.57 2.76
N GLY A 269 -23.46 -8.39 2.24
CA GLY A 269 -23.03 -7.15 1.59
C GLY A 269 -23.76 -6.86 0.28
N GLU A 270 -24.15 -7.88 -0.48
CA GLU A 270 -25.00 -7.75 -1.67
C GLU A 270 -26.44 -7.42 -1.29
N LYS A 271 -26.99 -8.05 -0.26
CA LYS A 271 -28.32 -7.77 0.25
C LYS A 271 -28.47 -6.31 0.71
N VAL A 272 -27.48 -5.77 1.44
CA VAL A 272 -27.45 -4.35 1.83
C VAL A 272 -27.37 -3.43 0.61
N ARG A 273 -26.59 -3.79 -0.43
CA ARG A 273 -26.51 -3.02 -1.69
C ARG A 273 -27.83 -3.04 -2.46
N ALA A 274 -28.49 -4.20 -2.54
CA ALA A 274 -29.79 -4.35 -3.18
C ALA A 274 -30.88 -3.54 -2.45
N LEU A 275 -30.94 -3.59 -1.11
CA LEU A 275 -31.90 -2.81 -0.32
C LEU A 275 -31.69 -1.30 -0.44
N LYS A 276 -30.43 -0.84 -0.55
CA LYS A 276 -30.11 0.57 -0.83
C LYS A 276 -30.50 0.98 -2.25
N ALA A 277 -30.31 0.11 -3.24
CA ALA A 277 -30.71 0.36 -4.63
C ALA A 277 -32.25 0.42 -4.79
N GLN A 278 -32.98 -0.40 -4.03
CA GLN A 278 -34.45 -0.43 -4.00
C GLN A 278 -35.08 0.66 -3.11
N LYS A 279 -34.28 1.53 -2.50
CA LYS A 279 -34.74 2.57 -1.56
C LYS A 279 -35.64 2.02 -0.44
N ALA A 280 -35.29 0.85 0.09
CA ALA A 280 -35.99 0.26 1.22
C ALA A 280 -35.93 1.17 2.47
N GLU A 281 -36.84 0.92 3.42
CA GLU A 281 -36.92 1.67 4.67
C GLU A 281 -35.59 1.72 5.41
N LYS A 282 -35.27 2.90 5.98
CA LYS A 282 -33.97 3.16 6.62
C LYS A 282 -33.69 2.21 7.79
N ASP A 283 -34.74 1.81 8.51
CA ASP A 283 -34.63 0.90 9.65
C ASP A 283 -34.29 -0.53 9.20
N VAL A 284 -34.82 -0.95 8.05
CA VAL A 284 -34.50 -2.25 7.45
C VAL A 284 -33.05 -2.27 6.96
N ILE A 285 -32.59 -1.19 6.33
CA ILE A 285 -31.19 -1.05 5.92
C ILE A 285 -30.27 -1.04 7.15
N ALA A 286 -30.64 -0.36 8.23
CA ALA A 286 -29.86 -0.29 9.46
C ALA A 286 -29.72 -1.67 10.14
N ALA A 287 -30.80 -2.44 10.21
CA ALA A 287 -30.78 -3.80 10.77
C ALA A 287 -29.85 -4.73 9.97
N GLU A 288 -29.91 -4.68 8.64
CA GLU A 288 -29.08 -5.53 7.77
C GLU A 288 -27.61 -5.10 7.74
N VAL A 289 -27.32 -3.80 7.92
CA VAL A 289 -25.96 -3.27 8.12
C VAL A 289 -25.38 -3.73 9.46
N SER A 290 -26.19 -3.79 10.53
CA SER A 290 -25.74 -4.32 11.82
C SER A 290 -25.31 -5.78 11.71
N LYS A 291 -26.12 -6.61 11.05
CA LYS A 291 -25.77 -8.02 10.78
C LYS A 291 -24.47 -8.15 9.97
N LEU A 292 -24.26 -7.28 8.99
CA LEU A 292 -23.02 -7.26 8.20
C LEU A 292 -21.79 -6.93 9.06
N LEU A 293 -21.93 -6.01 10.02
CA LEU A 293 -20.85 -5.65 10.93
C LEU A 293 -20.52 -6.79 11.90
N ASP A 294 -21.53 -7.49 12.42
CA ASP A 294 -21.32 -8.66 13.29
C ASP A 294 -20.65 -9.82 12.55
N LEU A 295 -21.05 -10.10 11.30
CA LEU A 295 -20.40 -11.11 10.47
C LEU A 295 -18.93 -10.77 10.17
N LYS A 296 -18.62 -9.49 9.91
CA LYS A 296 -17.23 -9.03 9.75
C LYS A 296 -16.42 -9.16 11.03
N ARG A 297 -17.04 -8.95 12.19
CA ARG A 297 -16.39 -9.16 13.50
C ARG A 297 -16.08 -10.63 13.75
N GLN A 298 -17.02 -11.52 13.43
CA GLN A 298 -16.81 -12.97 13.53
C GLN A 298 -15.74 -13.48 12.56
N LEU A 299 -15.71 -12.95 11.33
CA LEU A 299 -14.65 -13.22 10.36
C LEU A 299 -13.28 -12.77 10.91
N ALA A 300 -13.19 -11.54 11.45
CA ALA A 300 -11.95 -11.03 12.01
C ALA A 300 -11.43 -11.90 13.18
N LEU A 301 -12.33 -12.32 14.07
CA LEU A 301 -12.01 -13.24 15.18
C LEU A 301 -11.55 -14.62 14.66
N ALA A 302 -12.17 -15.13 13.59
CA ALA A 302 -11.79 -16.40 12.97
C ALA A 302 -10.46 -16.34 12.20
N GLU A 303 -10.08 -15.16 11.68
CA GLU A 303 -8.80 -14.90 11.01
C GLU A 303 -7.68 -14.47 11.97
N GLY A 304 -7.93 -14.47 13.28
CA GLY A 304 -6.95 -14.05 14.29
C GLY A 304 -6.62 -12.54 14.26
N LYS A 305 -7.47 -11.72 13.64
CA LYS A 305 -7.34 -10.25 13.61
C LYS A 305 -8.18 -9.62 14.72
N ASN A 306 -7.59 -8.68 15.47
CA ASN A 306 -8.31 -7.95 16.50
C ASN A 306 -9.38 -7.04 15.85
N PRO A 307 -10.68 -7.19 16.16
CA PRO A 307 -11.73 -6.39 15.55
C PRO A 307 -11.71 -4.94 16.06
N GLU A 308 -11.80 -3.99 15.14
CA GLU A 308 -11.92 -2.55 15.43
C GLU A 308 -13.22 -2.29 16.24
N PRO A 309 -13.20 -1.48 17.32
CA PRO A 309 -14.40 -1.20 18.10
C PRO A 309 -15.41 -0.40 17.27
N ALA A 310 -16.69 -0.81 17.32
CA ALA A 310 -17.77 -0.15 16.62
C ALA A 310 -17.89 1.34 17.04
N PRO A 311 -18.19 2.26 16.11
CA PRO A 311 -18.39 3.67 16.46
C PRO A 311 -19.63 3.80 17.34
N GLN A 312 -19.43 4.17 18.61
CA GLN A 312 -20.52 4.55 19.50
C GLN A 312 -21.20 5.81 18.94
N LYS A 313 -22.50 5.72 18.66
CA LYS A 313 -23.34 6.87 18.34
C LYS A 313 -23.35 7.82 19.54
N GLY A 314 -22.56 8.89 19.47
CA GLY A 314 -22.70 10.04 20.36
C GLY A 314 -24.10 10.62 20.21
N LYS A 315 -24.88 10.58 21.31
CA LYS A 315 -26.12 11.33 21.45
C LYS A 315 -25.78 12.82 21.30
N LYS A 316 -26.40 13.48 20.31
CA LYS A 316 -26.48 14.94 20.24
C LYS A 316 -27.05 15.47 21.56
N LYS A 317 -26.32 16.38 22.21
CA LYS A 317 -26.88 17.45 23.01
C LYS A 317 -26.76 18.73 22.17
#